data_AF-A0A972F5S4-F1
#
_entry.id   AF-A0A972F5S4-F1
#
_cell.length_a   1.000
_cell.length_b   1.000
_cell.length_c   1.000
_cell.angle_alpha   90.00
_cell.angle_beta   90.00
_cell.angle_gamma   90.00
#
_symmetry.space_group_name_H-M   'P 1'
#
loop_
_entity.id
_entity.type
_entity.pdbx_description
1 polymer ?
#
loop_
_entity_poly.entity_id
_entity_poly.type
_entity_poly.pdbx_seq_one_letter_code
_entity_poly.pdbx_strand_id
1 'polypeptide(L)'
;MTDAISGDAAFDVFASDSPVVHKQKALRALMREKLIPKQADDARFKAGLAQLTQVAVDPTVEPETRLLAIACVVHAAQMVKRLQPNLQLWLAPAMGEDFPPLQLLKEADDRLNVARALALADGAWLAGYLADAIAYEETGEKAREELIAALLARSETLAELLGRVAQAMAGVRPETEKPGDSIGRRQARTLSALRALIPTSELEAGDELGKALHALVSLPLRAVGRPKEEKVQHELAEEVVLLTHEIVRSRFSVATDPAVFQAVAYCRQMLGGSTWPDVLQGALSLLVKDVREALILLGRQGVRDQGLLEQLDMLCNYPLRARAIAKEIAERHPELDEDTRQWLIHGRVIAKREASSTALEVAAREADVAIGLALNAAREARQAVAGVKEPVISVLDIYEQSLVSVTQDCFQRFEGLLLQMDQVAQQRSLALYGEVGQEVDFAPKYFQAVGEVARQKVVIRQPAVVRIRKDGTAGDVVLKGLVE
;
A
#
# COMPACT_ATOMS: atom_id res chain seq x y z
N MET A 1 -60.37 2.50 -6.42
CA MET A 1 -60.89 3.64 -7.22
C MET A 1 -59.84 4.73 -7.14
N THR A 2 -59.25 5.09 -8.27
CA THR A 2 -58.13 6.03 -8.37
C THR A 2 -58.64 7.47 -8.24
N ASP A 3 -58.29 8.16 -7.15
CA ASP A 3 -58.44 9.61 -6.97
C ASP A 3 -57.51 10.36 -7.94
N ALA A 4 -57.82 10.32 -9.23
CA ALA A 4 -57.10 11.07 -10.24
C ALA A 4 -57.70 12.48 -10.31
N ILE A 5 -57.04 13.45 -9.67
CA ILE A 5 -57.35 14.87 -9.85
C ILE A 5 -57.04 15.21 -11.32
N SER A 6 -57.99 15.83 -12.03
CA SER A 6 -57.77 16.31 -13.41
C SER A 6 -56.76 17.45 -13.42
N GLY A 7 -56.06 17.65 -14.56
CA GLY A 7 -55.03 18.70 -14.69
C GLY A 7 -55.45 20.11 -14.25
N ASP A 8 -56.64 20.57 -14.63
CA ASP A 8 -57.11 21.92 -14.28
C ASP A 8 -57.44 22.04 -12.79
N ALA A 9 -58.11 21.04 -12.22
CA ALA A 9 -58.37 20.96 -10.79
C ALA A 9 -57.06 20.86 -9.98
N ALA A 10 -56.03 20.22 -10.53
CA ALA A 10 -54.72 20.13 -9.89
C ALA A 10 -54.01 21.49 -9.85
N PHE A 11 -54.15 22.36 -10.87
CA PHE A 11 -53.64 23.72 -10.79
C PHE A 11 -54.35 24.54 -9.70
N ASP A 12 -55.67 24.41 -9.59
CA ASP A 12 -56.45 25.13 -8.59
C ASP A 12 -56.08 24.69 -7.16
N VAL A 13 -55.99 23.38 -6.92
CA VAL A 13 -55.55 22.83 -5.63
C VAL A 13 -54.12 23.28 -5.30
N PHE A 14 -53.22 23.27 -6.29
CA PHE A 14 -51.82 23.70 -6.09
C PHE A 14 -51.71 25.19 -5.71
N ALA A 15 -52.59 26.04 -6.25
CA ALA A 15 -52.62 27.49 -5.97
C ALA A 15 -53.40 27.89 -4.71
N SER A 16 -54.32 27.03 -4.23
CA SER A 16 -55.16 27.28 -3.05
C SER A 16 -54.37 27.28 -1.72
N ASP A 17 -54.94 27.81 -0.63
CA ASP A 17 -54.36 27.72 0.72
C ASP A 17 -54.46 26.31 1.36
N SER A 18 -54.57 25.26 0.53
CA SER A 18 -54.60 23.87 0.98
C SER A 18 -53.29 23.47 1.69
N PRO A 19 -53.32 22.50 2.62
CA PRO A 19 -52.13 21.94 3.24
C PRO A 19 -51.08 21.47 2.23
N VAL A 20 -49.80 21.54 2.60
CA VAL A 20 -48.67 21.17 1.71
C VAL A 20 -48.82 19.77 1.15
N VAL A 21 -49.34 18.81 1.92
CA VAL A 21 -49.62 17.43 1.45
C VAL A 21 -50.58 17.42 0.25
N HIS A 22 -51.60 18.28 0.25
CA HIS A 22 -52.54 18.39 -0.87
C HIS A 22 -51.88 19.07 -2.08
N LYS A 23 -51.08 20.11 -1.84
CA LYS A 23 -50.27 20.75 -2.90
C LYS A 23 -49.28 19.77 -3.53
N GLN A 24 -48.65 18.91 -2.74
CA GLN A 24 -47.74 17.87 -3.22
C GLN A 24 -48.48 16.85 -4.11
N LYS A 25 -49.66 16.38 -3.70
CA LYS A 25 -50.49 15.47 -4.52
C LYS A 25 -50.88 16.14 -5.84
N ALA A 26 -51.29 17.40 -5.79
CA ALA A 26 -51.60 18.18 -6.99
C ALA A 26 -50.39 18.36 -7.90
N LEU A 27 -49.22 18.71 -7.35
CA LEU A 27 -47.96 18.81 -8.09
C LEU A 27 -47.61 17.49 -8.78
N ARG A 28 -47.69 16.35 -8.07
CA ARG A 28 -47.45 15.01 -8.64
C ARG A 28 -48.44 14.70 -9.77
N ALA A 29 -49.71 15.10 -9.66
CA ALA A 29 -50.69 14.94 -10.73
C ALA A 29 -50.35 15.78 -11.98
N LEU A 30 -50.04 17.07 -11.79
CA LEU A 30 -49.62 17.98 -12.85
C LEU A 30 -48.37 17.49 -13.60
N MET A 31 -47.44 16.88 -12.87
CA MET A 31 -46.23 16.27 -13.41
C MET A 31 -46.53 15.01 -14.22
N ARG A 32 -47.38 14.12 -13.69
CA ARG A 32 -47.81 12.90 -14.39
C ARG A 32 -48.47 13.22 -15.73
N GLU A 33 -49.25 14.30 -15.79
CA GLU A 33 -49.90 14.78 -17.02
C GLU A 33 -48.99 15.65 -17.90
N LYS A 34 -47.73 15.90 -17.49
CA LYS A 34 -46.73 16.71 -18.21
C LYS A 34 -47.23 18.13 -18.54
N LEU A 35 -48.05 18.72 -17.68
CA LEU A 35 -48.64 20.04 -17.89
C LEU A 35 -47.66 21.18 -17.55
N ILE A 36 -46.90 21.00 -16.47
CA ILE A 36 -45.98 22.01 -15.93
C ILE A 36 -44.96 22.52 -16.95
N PRO A 37 -44.24 21.69 -17.74
CA PRO A 37 -43.24 22.20 -18.67
C PRO A 37 -43.81 23.15 -19.74
N LYS A 38 -45.08 23.00 -20.11
CA LYS A 38 -45.76 23.85 -21.10
C LYS A 38 -46.49 25.04 -20.49
N GLN A 39 -46.87 24.93 -19.22
CA GLN A 39 -47.71 25.90 -18.51
C GLN A 39 -47.02 26.49 -17.29
N ALA A 40 -45.69 26.52 -17.27
CA ALA A 40 -44.92 27.09 -16.17
C ALA A 40 -45.12 28.61 -16.00
N ASP A 41 -45.80 29.28 -16.95
CA ASP A 41 -46.21 30.68 -16.83
C ASP A 41 -47.62 30.88 -16.25
N ASP A 42 -48.38 29.80 -16.05
CA ASP A 42 -49.71 29.84 -15.44
C ASP A 42 -49.62 30.51 -14.05
N ALA A 43 -50.50 31.49 -13.82
CA ALA A 43 -50.53 32.27 -12.59
C ALA A 43 -50.78 31.39 -11.36
N ARG A 44 -51.57 30.32 -11.49
CA ARG A 44 -51.87 29.35 -10.43
C ARG A 44 -50.61 28.57 -10.03
N PHE A 45 -49.81 28.15 -11.01
CA PHE A 45 -48.54 27.48 -10.74
C PHE A 45 -47.55 28.41 -10.03
N LYS A 46 -47.42 29.65 -10.50
CA LYS A 46 -46.55 30.65 -9.85
C LYS A 46 -47.00 30.95 -8.42
N ALA A 47 -48.31 31.09 -8.18
CA ALA A 47 -48.87 31.31 -6.85
C ALA A 47 -48.58 30.13 -5.91
N GLY A 48 -48.83 28.89 -6.36
CA GLY A 48 -48.56 27.69 -5.56
C GLY A 48 -47.07 27.54 -5.21
N LEU A 49 -46.17 27.83 -6.17
CA LEU A 49 -44.72 27.81 -5.93
C LEU A 49 -44.27 28.89 -4.93
N ALA A 50 -44.84 30.10 -5.03
CA ALA A 50 -44.56 31.19 -4.09
C ALA A 50 -45.01 30.84 -2.66
N GLN A 51 -46.22 30.28 -2.51
CA GLN A 51 -46.72 29.82 -1.21
C GLN A 51 -45.85 28.70 -0.62
N LEU A 52 -45.44 27.71 -1.42
CA LEU A 52 -44.53 26.66 -0.94
C LEU A 52 -43.17 27.23 -0.50
N THR A 53 -42.65 28.22 -1.21
CA THR A 53 -41.40 28.89 -0.83
C THR A 53 -41.55 29.62 0.51
N GLN A 54 -42.66 30.32 0.73
CA GLN A 54 -42.96 30.96 2.02
C GLN A 54 -43.04 29.95 3.16
N VAL A 55 -43.74 28.84 2.95
CA VAL A 55 -43.85 27.77 3.96
C VAL A 55 -42.49 27.13 4.26
N ALA A 56 -41.63 26.95 3.25
CA ALA A 56 -40.30 26.38 3.44
C ALA A 56 -39.40 27.24 4.36
N VAL A 57 -39.48 28.57 4.23
CA VAL A 57 -38.62 29.52 4.96
C VAL A 57 -39.19 29.97 6.30
N ASP A 58 -40.47 29.69 6.59
CA ASP A 58 -41.11 30.11 7.85
C ASP A 58 -40.73 29.13 8.99
N PRO A 59 -39.95 29.57 10.00
CA PRO A 59 -39.55 28.71 11.10
C PRO A 59 -40.69 28.36 12.07
N THR A 60 -41.83 29.04 11.99
CA THR A 60 -43.00 28.78 12.85
C THR A 60 -43.84 27.61 12.34
N VAL A 61 -43.65 27.19 11.09
CA VAL A 61 -44.30 26.03 10.50
C VAL A 61 -43.67 24.73 11.03
N GLU A 62 -44.51 23.71 11.22
CA GLU A 62 -44.05 22.39 11.67
C GLU A 62 -42.89 21.85 10.78
N PRO A 63 -41.84 21.27 11.38
CA PRO A 63 -40.63 20.87 10.66
C PRO A 63 -40.87 19.91 9.48
N GLU A 64 -41.75 18.92 9.62
CA GLU A 64 -42.12 17.98 8.54
C GLU A 64 -42.77 18.72 7.36
N THR A 65 -43.66 19.66 7.64
CA THR A 65 -44.35 20.46 6.63
C THR A 65 -43.37 21.37 5.88
N ARG A 66 -42.39 21.95 6.59
CA ARG A 66 -41.30 22.74 5.98
C ARG A 66 -40.47 21.90 5.02
N LEU A 67 -40.02 20.72 5.44
CA LEU A 67 -39.26 19.80 4.59
C LEU A 67 -40.05 19.38 3.36
N LEU A 68 -41.33 19.08 3.51
CA LEU A 68 -42.20 18.71 2.40
C LEU A 68 -42.36 19.86 1.39
N ALA A 69 -42.44 21.10 1.88
CA ALA A 69 -42.49 22.28 1.04
C ALA A 69 -41.18 22.46 0.25
N ILE A 70 -40.02 22.31 0.90
CA ILE A 70 -38.70 22.32 0.25
C ILE A 70 -38.65 21.25 -0.86
N ALA A 71 -39.06 20.02 -0.56
CA ALA A 71 -39.11 18.93 -1.53
C ALA A 71 -39.97 19.27 -2.75
N CYS A 72 -41.14 19.88 -2.52
CA CYS A 72 -42.04 20.31 -3.61
C CYS A 72 -41.45 21.44 -4.47
N VAL A 73 -40.80 22.43 -3.85
CA VAL A 73 -40.13 23.53 -4.58
C VAL A 73 -39.05 22.99 -5.50
N VAL A 74 -38.20 22.10 -4.99
CA VAL A 74 -37.16 21.44 -5.81
C VAL A 74 -37.79 20.62 -6.93
N HIS A 75 -38.80 19.79 -6.62
CA HIS A 75 -39.43 18.93 -7.60
C HIS A 75 -40.09 19.72 -8.74
N ALA A 76 -40.74 20.84 -8.41
CA ALA A 76 -41.31 21.77 -9.38
C ALA A 76 -40.23 22.38 -10.30
N ALA A 77 -39.12 22.84 -9.73
CA ALA A 77 -38.01 23.41 -10.50
C ALA A 77 -37.29 22.38 -11.38
N GLN A 78 -37.25 21.10 -10.98
CA GLN A 78 -36.69 20.05 -11.82
C GLN A 78 -37.46 19.83 -13.11
N MET A 79 -38.78 20.01 -13.07
CA MET A 79 -39.63 19.90 -14.26
C MET A 79 -39.55 21.11 -15.18
N VAL A 80 -39.05 22.24 -14.68
CA VAL A 80 -38.97 23.50 -15.40
C VAL A 80 -37.54 24.03 -15.32
N LYS A 81 -36.69 23.63 -16.28
CA LYS A 81 -35.25 23.98 -16.30
C LYS A 81 -34.95 25.46 -16.02
N ARG A 82 -35.77 26.39 -16.53
CA ARG A 82 -35.60 27.84 -16.29
C ARG A 82 -35.78 28.29 -14.83
N LEU A 83 -36.37 27.47 -13.96
CA LEU A 83 -36.53 27.77 -12.53
C LEU A 83 -35.35 27.31 -11.69
N GLN A 84 -34.56 26.34 -12.17
CA GLN A 84 -33.43 25.76 -11.42
C GLN A 84 -32.42 26.81 -10.92
N PRO A 85 -32.04 27.84 -11.71
CA PRO A 85 -31.10 28.87 -11.23
C PRO A 85 -31.60 29.66 -10.02
N ASN A 86 -32.91 29.70 -9.78
CA ASN A 86 -33.49 30.45 -8.67
C ASN A 86 -33.60 29.63 -7.38
N LEU A 87 -33.40 28.30 -7.43
CA LEU A 87 -33.60 27.43 -6.27
C LEU A 87 -32.75 27.84 -5.08
N GLN A 88 -31.47 28.12 -5.30
CA GLN A 88 -30.56 28.55 -4.23
C GLN A 88 -31.06 29.83 -3.58
N LEU A 89 -31.48 30.83 -4.37
CA LEU A 89 -32.01 32.09 -3.86
C LEU A 89 -33.30 31.90 -3.05
N TRP A 90 -34.23 31.08 -3.54
CA TRP A 90 -35.52 30.85 -2.89
C TRP A 90 -35.40 30.09 -1.57
N LEU A 91 -34.49 29.11 -1.51
CA LEU A 91 -34.36 28.21 -0.39
C LEU A 91 -33.28 28.63 0.62
N ALA A 92 -32.35 29.53 0.26
CA ALA A 92 -31.31 30.00 1.16
C ALA A 92 -31.82 30.44 2.54
N PRO A 93 -32.96 31.16 2.69
CA PRO A 93 -33.46 31.56 4.01
C PRO A 93 -33.94 30.38 4.88
N ALA A 94 -34.23 29.21 4.27
CA ALA A 94 -34.61 28.01 5.00
C ALA A 94 -33.39 27.18 5.48
N MET A 95 -32.18 27.50 5.00
CA MET A 95 -30.96 26.74 5.28
C MET A 95 -30.24 27.35 6.48
N GLY A 96 -30.08 26.60 7.57
CA GLY A 96 -29.43 27.05 8.79
C GLY A 96 -29.17 25.91 9.77
N GLU A 97 -28.54 26.20 10.91
CA GLU A 97 -28.15 25.17 11.90
C GLU A 97 -29.33 24.37 12.45
N ASP A 98 -30.51 24.99 12.54
CA ASP A 98 -31.76 24.36 12.99
C ASP A 98 -32.51 23.62 11.86
N PHE A 99 -31.80 23.14 10.83
CA PHE A 99 -32.44 22.44 9.70
C PHE A 99 -33.08 21.12 10.16
N PRO A 100 -34.35 20.84 9.84
CA PRO A 100 -35.04 19.65 10.36
C PRO A 100 -34.44 18.32 9.87
N PRO A 101 -34.47 17.22 10.65
CA PRO A 101 -34.00 15.91 10.20
C PRO A 101 -34.79 15.35 9.00
N LEU A 102 -34.10 14.85 7.98
CA LEU A 102 -34.72 14.25 6.77
C LEU A 102 -35.67 13.09 7.10
N GLN A 103 -35.46 12.40 8.22
CA GLN A 103 -36.23 11.22 8.63
C GLN A 103 -37.69 11.54 8.98
N LEU A 104 -38.03 12.83 9.16
CA LEU A 104 -39.42 13.26 9.27
C LEU A 104 -40.21 13.00 7.98
N LEU A 105 -39.54 12.96 6.82
CA LEU A 105 -40.17 12.62 5.55
C LEU A 105 -40.20 11.10 5.34
N LYS A 106 -41.40 10.55 5.11
CA LYS A 106 -41.59 9.10 4.90
C LYS A 106 -41.15 8.63 3.51
N GLU A 107 -41.41 9.42 2.48
CA GLU A 107 -41.14 9.05 1.09
C GLU A 107 -39.67 9.32 0.71
N ALA A 108 -39.01 8.33 0.12
CA ALA A 108 -37.61 8.45 -0.31
C ALA A 108 -37.40 9.53 -1.38
N ASP A 109 -38.36 9.70 -2.30
CA ASP A 109 -38.29 10.74 -3.34
C ASP A 109 -38.36 12.17 -2.74
N ASP A 110 -39.08 12.35 -1.63
CA ASP A 110 -39.14 13.65 -0.97
C ASP A 110 -37.81 13.94 -0.26
N ARG A 111 -37.21 12.94 0.41
CA ARG A 111 -35.86 13.06 0.98
C ARG A 111 -34.79 13.35 -0.07
N LEU A 112 -34.88 12.72 -1.26
CA LEU A 112 -34.01 13.02 -2.39
C LEU A 112 -34.12 14.48 -2.84
N ASN A 113 -35.34 15.02 -2.92
CA ASN A 113 -35.53 16.42 -3.31
C ASN A 113 -35.01 17.39 -2.24
N VAL A 114 -35.12 17.06 -0.96
CA VAL A 114 -34.46 17.83 0.11
C VAL A 114 -32.93 17.71 0.02
N ALA A 115 -32.37 16.53 -0.22
CA ALA A 115 -30.93 16.34 -0.40
C ALA A 115 -30.36 17.23 -1.53
N ARG A 116 -31.11 17.37 -2.63
CA ARG A 116 -30.78 18.29 -3.73
C ARG A 116 -30.83 19.76 -3.33
N ALA A 117 -31.75 20.15 -2.44
CA ALA A 117 -31.74 21.50 -1.87
C ALA A 117 -30.49 21.72 -1.00
N LEU A 118 -30.13 20.75 -0.16
CA LEU A 118 -28.93 20.80 0.69
C LEU A 118 -27.64 20.85 -0.12
N ALA A 119 -27.59 20.23 -1.30
CA ALA A 119 -26.46 20.33 -2.22
C ALA A 119 -26.20 21.78 -2.69
N LEU A 120 -27.22 22.64 -2.68
CA LEU A 120 -27.13 24.07 -3.03
C LEU A 120 -26.86 24.99 -1.83
N ALA A 121 -26.89 24.44 -0.61
CA ALA A 121 -26.75 25.21 0.62
C ALA A 121 -25.27 25.40 1.01
N ASP A 122 -24.99 26.42 1.81
CA ASP A 122 -23.66 26.70 2.34
C ASP A 122 -23.71 26.91 3.86
N GLY A 123 -22.63 26.58 4.56
CA GLY A 123 -22.51 26.80 6.00
C GLY A 123 -21.65 25.73 6.70
N ALA A 124 -21.00 26.12 7.81
CA ALA A 124 -20.14 25.23 8.58
C ALA A 124 -20.87 24.03 9.20
N TRP A 125 -22.17 24.18 9.50
CA TRP A 125 -23.04 23.12 10.04
C TRP A 125 -23.32 22.00 9.04
N LEU A 126 -23.29 22.32 7.74
CA LEU A 126 -23.83 21.47 6.69
C LEU A 126 -23.07 20.15 6.54
N ALA A 127 -21.74 20.15 6.67
CA ALA A 127 -20.96 18.92 6.57
C ALA A 127 -21.30 17.90 7.67
N GLY A 128 -21.53 18.38 8.90
CA GLY A 128 -21.99 17.54 10.00
C GLY A 128 -23.40 17.01 9.75
N TYR A 129 -24.30 17.91 9.36
CA TYR A 129 -25.68 17.55 9.04
C TYR A 129 -25.78 16.51 7.92
N LEU A 130 -25.02 16.66 6.83
CA LEU A 130 -25.01 15.72 5.72
C LEU A 130 -24.51 14.34 6.17
N ALA A 131 -23.48 14.28 7.01
CA ALA A 131 -22.99 13.01 7.56
C ALA A 131 -24.06 12.31 8.41
N ASP A 132 -24.78 13.06 9.25
CA ASP A 132 -25.91 12.53 10.03
C ASP A 132 -27.05 12.06 9.10
N ALA A 133 -27.42 12.86 8.11
CA ALA A 133 -28.45 12.50 7.14
C ALA A 133 -28.11 11.20 6.37
N ILE A 134 -26.84 11.00 5.98
CA ILE A 134 -26.35 9.76 5.36
C ILE A 134 -26.49 8.59 6.33
N ALA A 135 -26.07 8.76 7.58
CA ALA A 135 -26.08 7.71 8.60
C ALA A 135 -27.50 7.23 8.96
N TYR A 136 -28.47 8.15 8.97
CA TYR A 136 -29.86 7.86 9.27
C TYR A 136 -30.70 7.49 8.03
N GLU A 137 -30.20 7.62 6.80
CA GLU A 137 -30.93 7.20 5.60
C GLU A 137 -31.02 5.67 5.50
N GLU A 138 -32.23 5.14 5.56
CA GLU A 138 -32.47 3.69 5.56
C GLU A 138 -32.67 3.12 4.16
N THR A 139 -33.52 3.76 3.34
CA THR A 139 -34.13 3.15 2.14
C THR A 139 -34.15 4.04 0.92
N GLY A 140 -33.60 5.26 1.00
CA GLY A 140 -33.49 6.19 -0.11
C GLY A 140 -32.09 6.16 -0.72
N GLU A 141 -31.81 5.21 -1.61
CA GLU A 141 -30.49 5.04 -2.23
C GLU A 141 -30.06 6.28 -3.03
N LYS A 142 -30.98 6.84 -3.82
CA LYS A 142 -30.72 8.08 -4.56
C LYS A 142 -30.51 9.28 -3.63
N ALA A 143 -31.27 9.35 -2.54
CA ALA A 143 -31.10 10.42 -1.55
C ALA A 143 -29.72 10.30 -0.89
N ARG A 144 -29.31 9.09 -0.53
CA ARG A 144 -27.97 8.79 0.00
C ARG A 144 -26.86 9.18 -0.96
N GLU A 145 -26.98 8.83 -2.24
CA GLU A 145 -26.03 9.23 -3.29
C GLU A 145 -25.90 10.76 -3.38
N GLU A 146 -27.02 11.48 -3.41
CA GLU A 146 -27.02 12.95 -3.47
C GLU A 146 -26.38 13.57 -2.21
N LEU A 147 -26.69 13.05 -1.02
CA LEU A 147 -26.11 13.51 0.24
C LEU A 147 -24.60 13.26 0.29
N ILE A 148 -24.13 12.09 -0.15
CA ILE A 148 -22.70 11.77 -0.24
C ILE A 148 -22.01 12.69 -1.25
N ALA A 149 -22.61 12.93 -2.42
CA ALA A 149 -22.06 13.84 -3.42
C ALA A 149 -21.96 15.27 -2.87
N ALA A 150 -22.98 15.74 -2.14
CA ALA A 150 -22.96 17.04 -1.48
C ALA A 150 -21.87 17.14 -0.39
N LEU A 151 -21.66 16.08 0.40
CA LEU A 151 -20.61 16.04 1.41
C LEU A 151 -19.21 15.98 0.78
N LEU A 152 -19.08 15.22 -0.31
CA LEU A 152 -17.84 15.09 -1.08
C LEU A 152 -17.41 16.41 -1.69
N ALA A 153 -18.34 17.19 -2.24
CA ALA A 153 -18.06 18.54 -2.76
C ALA A 153 -17.59 19.54 -1.67
N ARG A 154 -17.67 19.17 -0.38
CA ARG A 154 -17.36 20.03 0.77
C ARG A 154 -16.26 19.48 1.67
N SER A 155 -15.70 18.33 1.33
CA SER A 155 -14.60 17.72 2.09
C SER A 155 -13.27 18.09 1.45
N GLU A 156 -12.21 18.23 2.25
CA GLU A 156 -10.86 18.51 1.73
C GLU A 156 -10.19 17.21 1.25
N THR A 157 -10.47 16.09 1.91
CA THR A 157 -9.88 14.79 1.61
C THR A 157 -10.88 13.64 1.74
N LEU A 158 -10.57 12.49 1.12
CA LEU A 158 -11.35 11.27 1.31
C LEU A 158 -11.30 10.79 2.76
N ALA A 159 -10.15 10.88 3.43
CA ALA A 159 -10.01 10.49 4.83
C ALA A 159 -10.95 11.28 5.75
N GLU A 160 -11.05 12.59 5.54
CA GLU A 160 -11.98 13.47 6.28
C GLU A 160 -13.44 13.05 6.06
N LEU A 161 -13.84 12.84 4.79
CA LEU A 161 -15.19 12.41 4.44
C LEU A 161 -15.55 11.08 5.11
N LEU A 162 -14.71 10.06 4.97
CA LEU A 162 -14.95 8.73 5.55
C LEU A 162 -15.00 8.82 7.08
N GLY A 163 -14.13 9.63 7.69
CA GLY A 163 -14.11 9.88 9.12
C GLY A 163 -15.40 10.52 9.63
N ARG A 164 -15.92 11.54 8.94
CA ARG A 164 -17.19 12.21 9.29
C ARG A 164 -18.37 11.23 9.23
N VAL A 165 -18.48 10.45 8.15
CA VAL A 165 -19.55 9.45 8.00
C VAL A 165 -19.42 8.35 9.06
N ALA A 166 -18.20 7.91 9.38
CA ALA A 166 -17.94 6.92 10.43
C ALA A 166 -18.47 7.38 11.79
N GLN A 167 -18.19 8.62 12.18
CA GLN A 167 -18.64 9.18 13.45
C GLN A 167 -20.16 9.33 13.51
N ALA A 168 -20.77 9.85 12.44
CA ALA A 168 -22.23 9.98 12.35
C ALA A 168 -22.92 8.60 12.47
N MET A 169 -22.46 7.60 11.72
CA MET A 169 -22.97 6.23 11.83
C MET A 169 -22.78 5.60 13.21
N ALA A 170 -21.69 5.94 13.90
CA ALA A 170 -21.46 5.49 15.26
C ALA A 170 -22.40 6.13 16.29
N GLY A 171 -23.05 7.25 15.96
CA GLY A 171 -24.12 7.86 16.75
C GLY A 171 -25.48 7.16 16.61
N VAL A 172 -25.71 6.43 15.51
CA VAL A 172 -27.00 5.82 15.22
C VAL A 172 -27.30 4.64 16.16
N ARG A 173 -28.49 4.65 16.76
CA ARG A 173 -29.01 3.56 17.61
C ARG A 173 -30.34 3.05 17.04
N PRO A 174 -30.34 2.00 16.20
CA PRO A 174 -31.57 1.45 15.66
C PRO A 174 -32.42 0.83 16.76
N GLU A 175 -33.71 1.17 16.80
CA GLU A 175 -34.70 0.56 17.70
C GLU A 175 -35.24 -0.76 17.10
N THR A 176 -34.36 -1.74 16.94
CA THR A 176 -34.70 -3.07 16.38
C THR A 176 -34.16 -4.20 17.24
N GLU A 177 -34.72 -5.41 17.09
CA GLU A 177 -34.23 -6.60 17.81
C GLU A 177 -32.76 -6.95 17.47
N LYS A 178 -32.30 -6.56 16.27
CA LYS A 178 -30.96 -6.81 15.75
C LYS A 178 -30.33 -5.52 15.24
N PRO A 179 -29.84 -4.65 16.14
CA PRO A 179 -29.31 -3.34 15.75
C PRO A 179 -28.01 -3.47 14.92
N GLY A 180 -27.18 -4.48 15.18
CA GLY A 180 -26.00 -4.79 14.37
C GLY A 180 -26.31 -5.12 12.92
N ASP A 181 -27.36 -5.92 12.64
CA ASP A 181 -27.78 -6.22 11.27
C ASP A 181 -28.35 -4.98 10.57
N SER A 182 -29.04 -4.12 11.33
CA SER A 182 -29.61 -2.87 10.80
C SER A 182 -28.51 -1.89 10.36
N ILE A 183 -27.49 -1.68 11.21
CA ILE A 183 -26.32 -0.87 10.87
C ILE A 183 -25.51 -1.51 9.75
N GLY A 184 -25.28 -2.82 9.77
CA GLY A 184 -24.53 -3.51 8.71
C GLY A 184 -25.12 -3.31 7.32
N ARG A 185 -26.45 -3.40 7.17
CA ARG A 185 -27.13 -3.12 5.89
C ARG A 185 -27.01 -1.65 5.46
N ARG A 186 -27.09 -0.70 6.40
CA ARG A 186 -26.89 0.73 6.10
C ARG A 186 -25.45 1.04 5.68
N GLN A 187 -24.48 0.44 6.36
CA GLN A 187 -23.06 0.53 5.99
C GLN A 187 -22.85 -0.01 4.58
N ALA A 188 -23.32 -1.23 4.26
CA ALA A 188 -23.18 -1.82 2.93
C ALA A 188 -23.73 -0.90 1.82
N ARG A 189 -24.93 -0.34 1.99
CA ARG A 189 -25.52 0.62 1.04
C ARG A 189 -24.73 1.92 0.91
N THR A 190 -24.16 2.40 2.00
CA THR A 190 -23.34 3.62 2.00
C THR A 190 -22.00 3.40 1.32
N LEU A 191 -21.34 2.27 1.59
CA LEU A 191 -20.10 1.87 0.91
C LEU A 191 -20.33 1.70 -0.60
N SER A 192 -21.46 1.11 -0.99
CA SER A 192 -21.86 0.97 -2.40
C SER A 192 -22.02 2.34 -3.08
N ALA A 193 -22.70 3.29 -2.43
CA ALA A 193 -22.84 4.65 -2.95
C ALA A 193 -21.51 5.42 -3.00
N LEU A 194 -20.65 5.27 -1.99
CA LEU A 194 -19.28 5.83 -2.01
C LEU A 194 -18.47 5.27 -3.17
N ARG A 195 -18.55 3.95 -3.43
CA ARG A 195 -17.86 3.28 -4.53
C ARG A 195 -18.26 3.84 -5.90
N ALA A 196 -19.51 4.27 -6.05
CA ALA A 196 -19.98 4.91 -7.28
C ALA A 196 -19.44 6.34 -7.47
N LEU A 197 -19.18 7.07 -6.38
CA LEU A 197 -18.86 8.50 -6.39
C LEU A 197 -17.37 8.83 -6.26
N ILE A 198 -16.59 8.01 -5.54
CA ILE A 198 -15.14 8.23 -5.37
C ILE A 198 -14.37 8.28 -6.70
N PRO A 199 -14.65 7.43 -7.72
CA PRO A 199 -13.88 7.43 -8.96
C PRO A 199 -13.97 8.74 -9.75
N THR A 200 -15.08 9.47 -9.62
CA THR A 200 -15.31 10.74 -10.31
C THR A 200 -14.91 11.95 -9.46
N SER A 201 -14.46 11.73 -8.23
CA SER A 201 -13.97 12.77 -7.33
C SER A 201 -12.52 13.12 -7.64
N GLU A 202 -12.17 14.40 -7.50
CA GLU A 202 -10.79 14.91 -7.56
C GLU A 202 -10.14 15.01 -6.17
N LEU A 203 -10.86 14.68 -5.08
CA LEU A 203 -10.33 14.79 -3.72
C LEU A 203 -9.09 13.93 -3.52
N GLU A 204 -8.07 14.46 -2.87
CA GLU A 204 -6.92 13.66 -2.47
C GLU A 204 -7.29 12.61 -1.40
N ALA A 205 -6.43 11.59 -1.25
CA ALA A 205 -6.63 10.55 -0.24
C ALA A 205 -6.70 11.13 1.19
N GLY A 206 -5.84 12.10 1.50
CA GLY A 206 -5.62 12.62 2.84
C GLY A 206 -4.78 11.69 3.72
N ASP A 207 -4.44 12.18 4.91
CA ASP A 207 -3.67 11.41 5.89
C ASP A 207 -4.50 10.27 6.47
N GLU A 208 -3.85 9.13 6.69
CA GLU A 208 -4.44 7.97 7.37
C GLU A 208 -5.75 7.44 6.75
N LEU A 209 -5.93 7.54 5.42
CA LEU A 209 -7.12 7.07 4.70
C LEU A 209 -7.52 5.63 5.08
N GLY A 210 -6.54 4.73 5.22
CA GLY A 210 -6.80 3.34 5.64
C GLY A 210 -7.43 3.22 7.03
N LYS A 211 -7.03 4.08 7.98
CA LYS A 211 -7.65 4.15 9.31
C LYS A 211 -9.06 4.73 9.23
N ALA A 212 -9.30 5.74 8.41
CA ALA A 212 -10.63 6.30 8.20
C ALA A 212 -11.59 5.25 7.61
N LEU A 213 -11.14 4.49 6.61
CA LEU A 213 -11.91 3.37 6.04
C LEU A 213 -12.17 2.27 7.09
N HIS A 214 -11.17 1.89 7.88
CA HIS A 214 -11.36 0.94 8.98
C HIS A 214 -12.35 1.46 10.03
N ALA A 215 -12.31 2.74 10.37
CA ALA A 215 -13.22 3.37 11.32
C ALA A 215 -14.66 3.38 10.80
N LEU A 216 -14.87 3.68 9.50
CA LEU A 216 -16.19 3.65 8.87
C LEU A 216 -16.90 2.31 9.02
N VAL A 217 -16.15 1.21 9.01
CA VAL A 217 -16.69 -0.14 9.19
C VAL A 217 -16.79 -0.51 10.67
N SER A 218 -15.72 -0.33 11.42
CA SER A 218 -15.59 -0.89 12.77
C SER A 218 -16.28 -0.06 13.85
N LEU A 219 -16.27 1.27 13.75
CA LEU A 219 -16.76 2.16 14.81
C LEU A 219 -18.27 2.01 15.02
N PRO A 220 -19.14 2.00 13.98
CA PRO A 220 -20.57 1.79 14.19
C PRO A 220 -20.88 0.42 14.81
N LEU A 221 -20.18 -0.63 14.38
CA LEU A 221 -20.39 -1.99 14.89
C LEU A 221 -19.88 -2.19 16.32
N ARG A 222 -18.88 -1.42 16.77
CA ARG A 222 -18.49 -1.40 18.18
C ARG A 222 -19.61 -0.86 19.08
N ALA A 223 -20.42 0.06 18.57
CA ALA A 223 -21.49 0.68 19.33
C ALA A 223 -22.74 -0.21 19.45
N VAL A 224 -23.09 -0.98 18.41
CA VAL A 224 -24.32 -1.78 18.37
C VAL A 224 -24.11 -3.30 18.34
N GLY A 225 -22.87 -3.75 18.30
CA GLY A 225 -22.48 -5.15 18.09
C GLY A 225 -22.37 -5.52 16.61
N ARG A 226 -21.68 -6.63 16.33
CA ARG A 226 -21.49 -7.16 14.96
C ARG A 226 -22.82 -7.70 14.40
N PRO A 227 -23.05 -7.65 13.07
CA PRO A 227 -24.18 -8.33 12.44
C PRO A 227 -24.17 -9.82 12.77
N LYS A 228 -25.34 -10.41 12.93
CA LYS A 228 -25.53 -11.84 13.21
C LYS A 228 -26.02 -12.60 11.99
N GLU A 229 -26.68 -11.93 11.05
CA GLU A 229 -27.13 -12.55 9.80
C GLU A 229 -25.97 -12.69 8.82
N GLU A 230 -25.67 -13.92 8.42
CA GLU A 230 -24.58 -14.25 7.49
C GLU A 230 -24.69 -13.45 6.17
N LYS A 231 -25.90 -13.32 5.63
CA LYS A 231 -26.15 -12.50 4.43
C LYS A 231 -25.68 -11.05 4.62
N VAL A 232 -25.98 -10.43 5.78
CA VAL A 232 -25.58 -9.05 6.07
C VAL A 232 -24.06 -8.95 6.25
N GLN A 233 -23.45 -9.94 6.90
CA GLN A 233 -22.00 -9.99 7.06
C GLN A 233 -21.29 -10.10 5.69
N HIS A 234 -21.81 -10.94 4.79
CA HIS A 234 -21.27 -11.11 3.43
C HIS A 234 -21.44 -9.85 2.58
N GLU A 235 -22.65 -9.26 2.53
CA GLU A 235 -22.90 -8.02 1.79
C GLU A 235 -22.02 -6.86 2.28
N LEU A 236 -21.87 -6.72 3.60
CA LEU A 236 -20.99 -5.70 4.17
C LEU A 236 -19.52 -5.97 3.81
N ALA A 237 -19.04 -7.20 3.98
CA ALA A 237 -17.65 -7.55 3.67
C ALA A 237 -17.34 -7.37 2.18
N GLU A 238 -18.27 -7.72 1.29
CA GLU A 238 -18.15 -7.53 -0.15
C GLU A 238 -17.99 -6.04 -0.49
N GLU A 239 -18.86 -5.17 0.01
CA GLU A 239 -18.77 -3.73 -0.27
C GLU A 239 -17.53 -3.09 0.37
N VAL A 240 -17.03 -3.59 1.50
CA VAL A 240 -15.73 -3.15 2.05
C VAL A 240 -14.58 -3.51 1.12
N VAL A 241 -14.54 -4.74 0.61
CA VAL A 241 -13.50 -5.20 -0.32
C VAL A 241 -13.56 -4.41 -1.63
N LEU A 242 -14.76 -4.21 -2.18
CA LEU A 242 -14.96 -3.48 -3.43
C LEU A 242 -14.64 -1.99 -3.28
N LEU A 243 -14.99 -1.35 -2.17
CA LEU A 243 -14.62 0.04 -1.91
C LEU A 243 -13.11 0.18 -1.73
N THR A 244 -12.47 -0.75 -1.03
CA THR A 244 -11.00 -0.77 -0.86
C THR A 244 -10.31 -0.85 -2.23
N HIS A 245 -10.80 -1.73 -3.11
CA HIS A 245 -10.30 -1.85 -4.49
C HIS A 245 -10.45 -0.53 -5.24
N GLU A 246 -11.62 0.10 -5.18
CA GLU A 246 -11.87 1.35 -5.89
C GLU A 246 -11.01 2.51 -5.37
N ILE A 247 -10.76 2.57 -4.05
CA ILE A 247 -9.83 3.53 -3.45
C ILE A 247 -8.42 3.31 -3.99
N VAL A 248 -7.91 2.07 -3.97
CA VAL A 248 -6.56 1.76 -4.46
C VAL A 248 -6.42 2.08 -5.94
N ARG A 249 -7.44 1.77 -6.74
CA ARG A 249 -7.48 2.05 -8.18
C ARG A 249 -7.52 3.54 -8.50
N SER A 250 -8.32 4.31 -7.76
CA SER A 250 -8.53 5.74 -8.01
C SER A 250 -7.48 6.64 -7.33
N ARG A 251 -6.83 6.14 -6.27
CA ARG A 251 -5.77 6.83 -5.49
C ARG A 251 -4.57 5.92 -5.33
N PHE A 252 -3.87 5.67 -6.44
CA PHE A 252 -2.75 4.73 -6.48
C PHE A 252 -1.63 5.03 -5.45
N SER A 253 -1.51 6.27 -4.97
CA SER A 253 -0.57 6.64 -3.90
C SER A 253 -0.78 5.85 -2.61
N VAL A 254 -1.97 5.31 -2.37
CA VAL A 254 -2.28 4.52 -1.16
C VAL A 254 -2.14 3.01 -1.38
N ALA A 255 -1.87 2.55 -2.61
CA ALA A 255 -1.77 1.13 -2.95
C ALA A 255 -0.68 0.40 -2.16
N THR A 256 0.38 1.11 -1.80
CA THR A 256 1.53 0.59 -1.05
C THR A 256 1.38 0.71 0.46
N ASP A 257 0.32 1.35 0.96
CA ASP A 257 0.07 1.49 2.41
C ASP A 257 -0.71 0.27 2.94
N PRO A 258 -0.10 -0.58 3.79
CA PRO A 258 -0.79 -1.72 4.37
C PRO A 258 -2.03 -1.33 5.21
N ALA A 259 -2.08 -0.11 5.74
CA ALA A 259 -3.19 0.35 6.57
C ALA A 259 -4.52 0.41 5.81
N VAL A 260 -4.49 0.59 4.47
CA VAL A 260 -5.68 0.62 3.61
C VAL A 260 -6.48 -0.68 3.67
N PHE A 261 -5.81 -1.81 3.96
CA PHE A 261 -6.41 -3.13 4.01
C PHE A 261 -6.96 -3.51 5.40
N GLN A 262 -6.80 -2.66 6.42
CA GLN A 262 -7.26 -2.95 7.80
C GLN A 262 -8.78 -3.14 7.90
N ALA A 263 -9.56 -2.45 7.06
CA ALA A 263 -11.00 -2.64 7.00
C ALA A 263 -11.35 -4.07 6.51
N VAL A 264 -10.62 -4.56 5.51
CA VAL A 264 -10.79 -5.92 4.96
C VAL A 264 -10.39 -6.96 6.01
N ALA A 265 -9.26 -6.76 6.70
CA ALA A 265 -8.83 -7.65 7.78
C ALA A 265 -9.89 -7.74 8.91
N TYR A 266 -10.54 -6.61 9.25
CA TYR A 266 -11.65 -6.59 10.20
C TYR A 266 -12.85 -7.42 9.72
N CYS A 267 -13.20 -7.33 8.43
CA CYS A 267 -14.25 -8.17 7.84
C CYS A 267 -13.89 -9.66 7.91
N ARG A 268 -12.62 -10.04 7.67
CA ARG A 268 -12.17 -11.44 7.83
C ARG A 268 -12.40 -11.95 9.25
N GLN A 269 -12.06 -11.13 10.25
CA GLN A 269 -12.27 -11.45 11.66
C GLN A 269 -13.77 -11.52 12.03
N MET A 270 -14.60 -10.68 11.42
CA MET A 270 -16.05 -10.70 11.61
C MET A 270 -16.66 -12.02 11.10
N LEU A 271 -16.11 -12.56 10.00
CA LEU A 271 -16.54 -13.81 9.37
C LEU A 271 -15.91 -15.08 9.98
N GLY A 272 -15.24 -14.98 11.13
CA GLY A 272 -14.64 -16.12 11.84
C GLY A 272 -13.15 -16.37 11.59
N GLY A 273 -12.50 -15.59 10.72
CA GLY A 273 -11.04 -15.51 10.61
C GLY A 273 -10.33 -16.61 9.82
N SER A 274 -10.92 -17.80 9.70
CA SER A 274 -10.29 -18.97 9.06
C SER A 274 -10.19 -18.82 7.54
N THR A 275 -11.34 -18.78 6.86
CA THR A 275 -11.45 -18.78 5.41
C THR A 275 -12.50 -17.78 4.94
N TRP A 276 -12.23 -17.13 3.82
CA TRP A 276 -13.21 -16.30 3.15
C TRP A 276 -14.31 -17.13 2.49
N PRO A 277 -15.58 -16.73 2.64
CA PRO A 277 -16.71 -17.30 1.91
C PRO A 277 -16.52 -17.25 0.38
N ASP A 278 -17.06 -18.25 -0.32
CA ASP A 278 -16.92 -18.36 -1.78
C ASP A 278 -17.53 -17.17 -2.53
N VAL A 279 -18.61 -16.59 -2.00
CA VAL A 279 -19.27 -15.41 -2.57
C VAL A 279 -18.33 -14.21 -2.70
N LEU A 280 -17.32 -14.10 -1.83
CA LEU A 280 -16.37 -12.98 -1.83
C LEU A 280 -15.17 -13.19 -2.77
N GLN A 281 -14.99 -14.36 -3.36
CA GLN A 281 -13.80 -14.68 -4.16
C GLN A 281 -13.63 -13.74 -5.36
N GLY A 282 -14.73 -13.31 -5.97
CA GLY A 282 -14.70 -12.34 -7.06
C GLY A 282 -14.08 -11.01 -6.62
N ALA A 283 -14.61 -10.43 -5.54
CA ALA A 283 -14.11 -9.16 -4.99
C ALA A 283 -12.67 -9.28 -4.46
N LEU A 284 -12.35 -10.36 -3.74
CA LEU A 284 -11.00 -10.60 -3.20
C LEU A 284 -9.94 -10.73 -4.30
N SER A 285 -10.30 -11.33 -5.45
CA SER A 285 -9.38 -11.47 -6.57
C SER A 285 -8.90 -10.12 -7.14
N LEU A 286 -9.73 -9.08 -7.05
CA LEU A 286 -9.38 -7.72 -7.45
C LEU A 286 -8.31 -7.15 -6.51
N LEU A 287 -8.50 -7.24 -5.19
CA LEU A 287 -7.50 -6.78 -4.23
C LEU A 287 -6.20 -7.57 -4.28
N VAL A 288 -6.26 -8.89 -4.52
CA VAL A 288 -5.05 -9.71 -4.73
C VAL A 288 -4.24 -9.18 -5.91
N LYS A 289 -4.91 -8.75 -6.99
CA LYS A 289 -4.26 -8.13 -8.13
C LYS A 289 -3.62 -6.79 -7.74
N ASP A 290 -4.34 -5.93 -7.01
CA ASP A 290 -3.81 -4.64 -6.59
C ASP A 290 -2.57 -4.77 -5.68
N VAL A 291 -2.63 -5.66 -4.69
CA VAL A 291 -1.50 -5.94 -3.79
C VAL A 291 -0.31 -6.51 -4.55
N ARG A 292 -0.55 -7.39 -5.54
CA ARG A 292 0.51 -7.89 -6.42
C ARG A 292 1.20 -6.76 -7.18
N GLU A 293 0.45 -5.85 -7.78
CA GLU A 293 1.02 -4.70 -8.50
C GLU A 293 1.79 -3.76 -7.56
N ALA A 294 1.27 -3.53 -6.35
CA ALA A 294 1.94 -2.72 -5.32
C ALA A 294 3.26 -3.37 -4.84
N LEU A 295 3.29 -4.69 -4.64
CA LEU A 295 4.51 -5.44 -4.31
C LEU A 295 5.56 -5.36 -5.42
N ILE A 296 5.13 -5.44 -6.69
CA ILE A 296 6.04 -5.29 -7.85
C ILE A 296 6.61 -3.86 -7.89
N LEU A 297 5.77 -2.85 -7.68
CA LEU A 297 6.19 -1.45 -7.66
C LEU A 297 7.25 -1.19 -6.58
N LEU A 298 6.98 -1.60 -5.34
CA LEU A 298 7.92 -1.46 -4.23
C LEU A 298 9.20 -2.26 -4.47
N GLY A 299 9.08 -3.48 -4.98
CA GLY A 299 10.22 -4.32 -5.31
C GLY A 299 11.15 -3.67 -6.34
N ARG A 300 10.61 -2.99 -7.37
CA ARG A 300 11.42 -2.23 -8.34
C ARG A 300 12.17 -1.06 -7.72
N GLN A 301 11.73 -0.59 -6.56
CA GLN A 301 12.39 0.45 -5.76
C GLN A 301 13.33 -0.14 -4.70
N GLY A 302 13.48 -1.47 -4.62
CA GLY A 302 14.26 -2.17 -3.60
C GLY A 302 13.60 -2.19 -2.22
N VAL A 303 12.32 -1.81 -2.13
CA VAL A 303 11.55 -1.76 -0.89
C VAL A 303 10.86 -3.10 -0.66
N ARG A 304 11.06 -3.67 0.53
CA ARG A 304 10.51 -4.97 0.95
C ARG A 304 9.55 -4.75 2.09
N ASP A 305 8.29 -4.48 1.77
CA ASP A 305 7.25 -4.20 2.75
C ASP A 305 6.57 -5.49 3.24
N GLN A 306 6.92 -5.91 4.46
CA GLN A 306 6.38 -7.13 5.06
C GLN A 306 4.88 -6.99 5.37
N GLY A 307 4.41 -5.80 5.73
CA GLY A 307 3.00 -5.57 6.05
C GLY A 307 2.11 -5.77 4.82
N LEU A 308 2.57 -5.33 3.65
CA LEU A 308 1.88 -5.53 2.38
C LEU A 308 1.91 -7.00 1.94
N LEU A 309 3.02 -7.70 2.15
CA LEU A 309 3.10 -9.14 1.88
C LEU A 309 2.18 -9.95 2.79
N GLU A 310 2.03 -9.54 4.06
CA GLU A 310 1.04 -10.12 4.99
C GLU A 310 -0.41 -9.83 4.54
N GLN A 311 -0.68 -8.69 3.89
CA GLN A 311 -2.00 -8.45 3.29
C GLN A 311 -2.30 -9.45 2.17
N LEU A 312 -1.31 -9.84 1.36
CA LEU A 312 -1.50 -10.87 0.33
C LEU A 312 -1.92 -12.22 0.95
N ASP A 313 -1.32 -12.59 2.08
CA ASP A 313 -1.72 -13.78 2.85
C ASP A 313 -3.13 -13.63 3.43
N MET A 314 -3.45 -12.45 3.99
CA MET A 314 -4.78 -12.13 4.51
C MET A 314 -5.88 -12.19 3.43
N LEU A 315 -5.59 -11.81 2.19
CA LEU A 315 -6.55 -11.87 1.08
C LEU A 315 -6.72 -13.29 0.52
N CYS A 316 -5.78 -14.19 0.78
CA CYS A 316 -5.84 -15.59 0.35
C CYS A 316 -6.46 -16.49 1.44
N ASN A 317 -7.24 -17.50 1.01
CA ASN A 317 -7.75 -18.54 1.92
C ASN A 317 -6.66 -19.46 2.45
N TYR A 318 -5.55 -19.62 1.70
CA TYR A 318 -4.49 -20.55 2.01
C TYR A 318 -3.13 -19.86 1.90
N PRO A 319 -2.25 -19.98 2.91
CA PRO A 319 -0.89 -19.42 2.85
C PRO A 319 -0.06 -19.95 1.67
N LEU A 320 -0.32 -21.18 1.23
CA LEU A 320 0.31 -21.75 0.04
C LEU A 320 -0.02 -20.97 -1.24
N ARG A 321 -1.24 -20.42 -1.35
CA ARG A 321 -1.65 -19.61 -2.51
C ARG A 321 -0.93 -18.27 -2.50
N ALA A 322 -0.86 -17.59 -1.35
CA ALA A 322 -0.13 -16.34 -1.22
C ALA A 322 1.36 -16.53 -1.55
N ARG A 323 1.98 -17.60 -1.04
CA ARG A 323 3.37 -17.98 -1.37
C ARG A 323 3.56 -18.29 -2.85
N ALA A 324 2.61 -18.99 -3.48
CA ALA A 324 2.67 -19.28 -4.91
C ALA A 324 2.63 -17.99 -5.74
N ILE A 325 1.77 -17.03 -5.38
CA ILE A 325 1.69 -15.72 -6.04
C ILE A 325 3.00 -14.93 -5.83
N ALA A 326 3.52 -14.87 -4.60
CA ALA A 326 4.78 -14.18 -4.32
C ALA A 326 5.97 -14.79 -5.08
N LYS A 327 6.04 -16.12 -5.16
CA LYS A 327 7.03 -16.84 -5.97
C LYS A 327 6.87 -16.54 -7.46
N GLU A 328 5.64 -16.50 -7.97
CA GLU A 328 5.35 -16.14 -9.36
C GLU A 328 5.84 -14.71 -9.68
N ILE A 329 5.70 -13.76 -8.76
CA ILE A 329 6.25 -12.41 -8.91
C ILE A 329 7.78 -12.47 -9.07
N ALA A 330 8.48 -13.18 -8.18
CA ALA A 330 9.94 -13.32 -8.24
C ALA A 330 10.43 -13.98 -9.55
N GLU A 331 9.68 -14.94 -10.07
CA GLU A 331 10.02 -15.64 -11.33
C GLU A 331 9.72 -14.80 -12.58
N ARG A 332 8.62 -14.05 -12.59
CA ARG A 332 8.18 -13.26 -13.77
C ARG A 332 8.85 -11.89 -13.88
N HIS A 333 9.46 -11.40 -12.81
CA HIS A 333 10.08 -10.08 -12.75
C HIS A 333 11.60 -10.18 -12.50
N PRO A 334 12.39 -10.56 -13.53
CA PRO A 334 13.84 -10.67 -13.39
C PRO A 334 14.54 -9.32 -13.15
N GLU A 335 13.84 -8.20 -13.39
CA GLU A 335 14.31 -6.85 -13.09
C GLU A 335 14.41 -6.54 -11.58
N LEU A 336 13.77 -7.34 -10.72
CA LEU A 336 13.89 -7.22 -9.27
C LEU A 336 15.26 -7.69 -8.79
N ASP A 337 15.83 -7.00 -7.80
CA ASP A 337 17.10 -7.40 -7.20
C ASP A 337 16.98 -8.76 -6.49
N GLU A 338 18.11 -9.45 -6.35
CA GLU A 338 18.13 -10.81 -5.79
C GLU A 338 17.62 -10.86 -4.35
N ASP A 339 17.91 -9.85 -3.52
CA ASP A 339 17.46 -9.83 -2.13
C ASP A 339 15.92 -9.68 -2.06
N THR A 340 15.32 -8.89 -2.96
CA THR A 340 13.86 -8.76 -3.10
C THR A 340 13.21 -10.05 -3.62
N ARG A 341 13.81 -10.71 -4.63
CA ARG A 341 13.30 -12.00 -5.12
C ARG A 341 13.34 -13.08 -4.05
N GLN A 342 14.45 -13.19 -3.31
CA GLN A 342 14.56 -14.12 -2.20
C GLN A 342 13.54 -13.79 -1.10
N TRP A 343 13.35 -12.51 -0.76
CA TRP A 343 12.33 -12.09 0.19
C TRP A 343 10.92 -12.58 -0.21
N LEU A 344 10.53 -12.40 -1.48
CA LEU A 344 9.24 -12.86 -2.00
C LEU A 344 9.10 -14.40 -1.96
N ILE A 345 10.16 -15.13 -2.33
CA ILE A 345 10.16 -16.61 -2.33
C ILE A 345 10.02 -17.17 -0.91
N HIS A 346 10.75 -16.60 0.05
CA HIS A 346 10.79 -17.10 1.43
C HIS A 346 9.69 -16.51 2.32
N GLY A 347 9.01 -15.46 1.86
CA GLY A 347 7.89 -14.82 2.56
C GLY A 347 8.30 -13.95 3.76
N ARG A 348 9.59 -13.71 3.95
CA ARG A 348 10.14 -12.95 5.09
C ARG A 348 11.49 -12.36 4.77
N VAL A 349 11.84 -11.26 5.41
CA VAL A 349 13.19 -10.68 5.28
C VAL A 349 14.17 -11.65 5.92
N ILE A 350 15.01 -12.27 5.08
CA ILE A 350 16.13 -13.07 5.57
C ILE A 350 17.21 -12.07 5.94
N ALA A 351 17.45 -11.88 7.23
CA ALA A 351 18.67 -11.24 7.69
C ALA A 351 19.83 -12.03 7.08
N LYS A 352 20.64 -11.39 6.22
CA LYS A 352 21.93 -11.94 5.82
C LYS A 352 22.64 -12.25 7.13
N ARG A 353 22.81 -13.53 7.45
CA ARG A 353 23.78 -13.93 8.48
C ARG A 353 25.09 -13.32 7.99
N GLU A 354 25.55 -12.27 8.65
CA GLU A 354 26.97 -11.94 8.59
C GLU A 354 27.69 -13.26 8.80
N ALA A 355 28.47 -13.69 7.81
CA ALA A 355 29.34 -14.84 7.99
C ALA A 355 30.08 -14.59 9.31
N SER A 356 29.99 -15.53 10.25
CA SER A 356 30.55 -15.33 11.59
C SER A 356 31.98 -14.82 11.46
N SER A 357 32.41 -13.92 12.34
CA SER A 357 33.80 -13.41 12.34
C SER A 357 34.81 -14.55 12.24
N THR A 358 34.49 -15.70 12.85
CA THR A 358 35.24 -16.96 12.74
C THR A 358 35.29 -17.55 11.32
N ALA A 359 34.21 -17.53 10.55
CA ALA A 359 34.20 -18.01 9.16
C ALA A 359 35.00 -17.07 8.25
N LEU A 360 34.90 -15.75 8.47
CA LEU A 360 35.70 -14.74 7.77
C LEU A 360 37.19 -14.86 8.10
N GLU A 361 37.54 -15.09 9.38
CA GLU A 361 38.91 -15.32 9.83
C GLU A 361 39.50 -16.62 9.27
N VAL A 362 38.72 -17.71 9.20
CA VAL A 362 39.18 -18.98 8.61
C VAL A 362 39.48 -18.80 7.12
N ALA A 363 38.56 -18.20 6.36
CA ALA A 363 38.78 -17.93 4.93
C ALA A 363 39.97 -16.98 4.69
N ALA A 364 40.13 -15.95 5.52
CA ALA A 364 41.27 -15.05 5.45
C ALA A 364 42.60 -15.75 5.79
N ARG A 365 42.60 -16.70 6.72
CA ARG A 365 43.77 -17.50 7.08
C ARG A 365 44.15 -18.49 5.98
N GLU A 366 43.17 -19.14 5.36
CA GLU A 366 43.41 -20.02 4.20
C GLU A 366 44.02 -19.24 3.01
N ALA A 367 43.49 -18.05 2.74
CA ALA A 367 44.07 -17.15 1.75
C ALA A 367 45.53 -16.77 2.08
N ASP A 368 45.84 -16.48 3.35
CA ASP A 368 47.21 -16.16 3.77
C ASP A 368 48.18 -17.34 3.61
N VAL A 369 47.72 -18.57 3.84
CA VAL A 369 48.52 -19.78 3.58
C VAL A 369 48.81 -19.93 2.09
N ALA A 370 47.81 -19.73 1.23
CA ALA A 370 47.98 -19.81 -0.22
C ALA A 370 48.94 -18.74 -0.75
N ILE A 371 48.82 -17.49 -0.28
CA ILE A 371 49.74 -16.40 -0.61
C ILE A 371 51.16 -16.72 -0.12
N GLY A 372 51.30 -17.26 1.09
CA GLY A 372 52.58 -17.68 1.65
C GLY A 372 53.29 -18.76 0.84
N LEU A 373 52.55 -19.78 0.39
CA LEU A 373 53.07 -20.83 -0.49
C LEU A 373 53.50 -20.26 -1.85
N ALA A 374 52.69 -19.37 -2.42
CA ALA A 374 53.01 -18.71 -3.67
C ALA A 374 54.25 -17.81 -3.56
N LEU A 375 54.44 -17.14 -2.42
CA LEU A 375 55.64 -16.35 -2.11
C LEU A 375 56.88 -17.24 -2.01
N ASN A 376 56.78 -18.41 -1.38
CA ASN A 376 57.90 -19.36 -1.32
C ASN A 376 58.29 -19.87 -2.71
N ALA A 377 57.30 -20.30 -3.50
CA ALA A 377 57.51 -20.73 -4.88
C ALA A 377 58.11 -19.61 -5.75
N ALA A 378 57.65 -18.36 -5.56
CA ALA A 378 58.21 -17.19 -6.22
C ALA A 378 59.70 -16.99 -5.87
N ARG A 379 60.10 -17.17 -4.59
CA ARG A 379 61.51 -17.07 -4.18
C ARG A 379 62.37 -18.16 -4.80
N GLU A 380 61.91 -19.41 -4.78
CA GLU A 380 62.60 -20.54 -5.40
C GLU A 380 62.78 -20.33 -6.91
N ALA A 381 61.73 -19.87 -7.59
CA ALA A 381 61.78 -19.60 -9.01
C ALA A 381 62.69 -18.40 -9.35
N ARG A 382 62.76 -17.38 -8.49
CA ARG A 382 63.74 -16.28 -8.60
C ARG A 382 65.18 -16.78 -8.51
N GLN A 383 65.47 -17.65 -7.55
CA GLN A 383 66.82 -18.24 -7.39
C GLN A 383 67.19 -19.12 -8.59
N ALA A 384 66.27 -19.93 -9.09
CA ALA A 384 66.50 -20.77 -10.27
C ALA A 384 66.78 -19.94 -11.53
N VAL A 385 66.01 -18.86 -11.75
CA VAL A 385 66.18 -17.99 -12.92
C VAL A 385 67.48 -17.19 -12.86
N ALA A 386 67.87 -16.70 -11.68
CA ALA A 386 69.12 -15.94 -11.52
C ALA A 386 70.36 -16.73 -11.96
N GLY A 387 70.35 -18.06 -11.83
CA GLY A 387 71.46 -18.92 -12.26
C GLY A 387 71.48 -19.24 -13.76
N VAL A 388 70.39 -18.97 -14.50
CA VAL A 388 70.19 -19.47 -15.87
C VAL A 388 69.99 -18.34 -16.88
N LYS A 389 69.53 -17.16 -16.44
CA LYS A 389 69.24 -16.00 -17.29
C LYS A 389 70.45 -15.60 -18.16
N GLU A 390 71.55 -15.19 -17.55
CA GLU A 390 72.76 -14.76 -18.27
C GLU A 390 73.35 -15.86 -19.16
N PRO A 391 73.50 -17.13 -18.71
CA PRO A 391 73.96 -18.21 -19.57
C PRO A 391 73.07 -18.44 -20.80
N VAL A 392 71.74 -18.46 -20.65
CA VAL A 392 70.81 -18.69 -21.76
C VAL A 392 70.86 -17.55 -22.76
N ILE A 393 70.85 -16.29 -22.28
CA ILE A 393 70.97 -15.13 -23.16
C ILE A 393 72.30 -15.16 -23.92
N SER A 394 73.41 -15.51 -23.26
CA SER A 394 74.73 -15.58 -23.89
C SER A 394 74.80 -16.66 -24.98
N VAL A 395 74.18 -17.83 -24.77
CA VAL A 395 74.12 -18.89 -25.78
C VAL A 395 73.24 -18.48 -26.96
N LEU A 396 72.08 -17.88 -26.70
CA LEU A 396 71.18 -17.41 -27.76
C LEU A 396 71.82 -16.31 -28.61
N ASP A 397 72.60 -15.41 -28.01
CA ASP A 397 73.33 -14.37 -28.74
C ASP A 397 74.37 -14.94 -29.73
N ILE A 398 74.95 -16.10 -29.40
CA ILE A 398 75.94 -16.79 -30.26
C ILE A 398 75.27 -17.58 -31.39
N TYR A 399 74.18 -18.31 -31.09
CA TYR A 399 73.63 -19.30 -32.02
C TYR A 399 72.31 -18.90 -32.71
N GLU A 400 71.48 -18.08 -32.07
CA GLU A 400 70.10 -17.75 -32.49
C GLU A 400 69.73 -16.31 -32.05
N GLN A 401 70.41 -15.32 -32.62
CA GLN A 401 70.30 -13.91 -32.19
C GLN A 401 68.87 -13.34 -32.28
N SER A 402 68.04 -13.90 -33.16
CA SER A 402 66.63 -13.49 -33.33
C SER A 402 65.78 -13.73 -32.07
N LEU A 403 66.17 -14.67 -31.21
CA LEU A 403 65.43 -15.04 -30.00
C LEU A 403 65.84 -14.23 -28.75
N VAL A 404 66.97 -13.52 -28.80
CA VAL A 404 67.54 -12.81 -27.64
C VAL A 404 66.55 -11.82 -27.03
N SER A 405 65.95 -10.95 -27.87
CA SER A 405 64.99 -9.94 -27.41
C SER A 405 63.74 -10.57 -26.77
N VAL A 406 63.18 -11.60 -27.41
CA VAL A 406 61.99 -12.31 -26.93
C VAL A 406 62.27 -13.02 -25.60
N THR A 407 63.45 -13.62 -25.45
CA THR A 407 63.86 -14.28 -24.20
C THR A 407 64.12 -13.26 -23.08
N GLN A 408 64.73 -12.12 -23.38
CA GLN A 408 64.91 -11.02 -22.41
C GLN A 408 63.56 -10.48 -21.92
N ASP A 409 62.62 -10.23 -22.82
CA ASP A 409 61.26 -9.79 -22.49
C ASP A 409 60.53 -10.81 -21.60
N CYS A 410 60.71 -12.11 -21.87
CA CYS A 410 60.15 -13.18 -21.05
C CYS A 410 60.68 -13.13 -19.61
N PHE A 411 62.00 -13.00 -19.44
CA PHE A 411 62.62 -12.86 -18.11
C PHE A 411 62.15 -11.60 -17.38
N GLN A 412 62.01 -10.46 -18.09
CA GLN A 412 61.49 -9.23 -17.49
C GLN A 412 60.03 -9.36 -17.01
N ARG A 413 59.16 -9.98 -17.82
CA ARG A 413 57.76 -10.25 -17.42
C ARG A 413 57.68 -11.19 -16.23
N PHE A 414 58.55 -12.20 -16.20
CA PHE A 414 58.68 -13.12 -15.08
C PHE A 414 59.10 -12.39 -13.80
N GLU A 415 60.13 -11.54 -13.85
CA GLU A 415 60.52 -10.69 -12.72
C GLU A 415 59.38 -9.78 -12.24
N GLY A 416 58.61 -9.20 -13.17
CA GLY A 416 57.42 -8.41 -12.87
C GLY A 416 56.35 -9.20 -12.11
N LEU A 417 56.09 -10.45 -12.49
CA LEU A 417 55.15 -11.33 -11.79
C LEU A 417 55.62 -11.66 -10.37
N LEU A 418 56.91 -11.92 -10.18
CA LEU A 418 57.48 -12.16 -8.86
C LEU A 418 57.37 -10.92 -7.96
N LEU A 419 57.57 -9.71 -8.51
CA LEU A 419 57.39 -8.46 -7.78
C LEU A 419 55.93 -8.25 -7.34
N GLN A 420 54.97 -8.57 -8.21
CA GLN A 420 53.54 -8.50 -7.86
C GLN A 420 53.20 -9.48 -6.71
N MET A 421 53.80 -10.66 -6.70
CA MET A 421 53.63 -11.62 -5.59
C MET A 421 54.17 -11.05 -4.26
N ASP A 422 55.34 -10.40 -4.29
CA ASP A 422 55.90 -9.71 -3.12
C ASP A 422 54.97 -8.58 -2.63
N GLN A 423 54.34 -7.82 -3.54
CA GLN A 423 53.38 -6.76 -3.19
C GLN A 423 52.12 -7.30 -2.52
N VAL A 424 51.55 -8.40 -3.04
CA VAL A 424 50.37 -9.05 -2.44
C VAL A 424 50.71 -9.58 -1.04
N ALA A 425 51.89 -10.16 -0.86
CA ALA A 425 52.36 -10.60 0.46
C ALA A 425 52.52 -9.42 1.43
N GLN A 426 53.11 -8.31 0.99
CA GLN A 426 53.29 -7.10 1.81
C GLN A 426 51.96 -6.48 2.26
N GLN A 427 50.95 -6.42 1.39
CA GLN A 427 49.61 -5.92 1.75
C GLN A 427 48.95 -6.74 2.87
N ARG A 428 49.29 -8.03 2.96
CA ARG A 428 48.85 -8.94 4.02
C ARG A 428 49.82 -9.04 5.20
N SER A 429 50.92 -8.27 5.15
CA SER A 429 52.03 -8.30 6.11
C SER A 429 52.65 -9.70 6.25
N LEU A 430 52.76 -10.45 5.15
CA LEU A 430 53.37 -11.78 5.12
C LEU A 430 54.82 -11.70 4.65
N ALA A 431 55.68 -12.52 5.24
CA ALA A 431 57.06 -12.69 4.80
C ALA A 431 57.54 -14.13 5.02
N LEU A 432 58.62 -14.49 4.35
CA LEU A 432 59.32 -15.74 4.55
C LEU A 432 60.33 -15.59 5.69
N TYR A 433 60.34 -16.55 6.61
CA TYR A 433 61.26 -16.62 7.73
C TYR A 433 62.21 -17.81 7.55
N GLY A 434 63.50 -17.50 7.46
CA GLY A 434 64.56 -18.47 7.22
C GLY A 434 64.99 -18.58 5.76
N GLU A 435 66.25 -18.92 5.55
CA GLU A 435 66.84 -19.14 4.22
C GLU A 435 67.04 -20.64 3.97
N VAL A 436 66.73 -21.10 2.75
CA VAL A 436 66.93 -22.51 2.39
C VAL A 436 68.41 -22.82 2.40
N GLY A 437 68.81 -23.93 3.02
CA GLY A 437 70.21 -24.33 3.20
C GLY A 437 70.89 -23.72 4.42
N GLN A 438 70.24 -22.81 5.14
CA GLN A 438 70.76 -22.24 6.39
C GLN A 438 70.65 -23.26 7.53
N GLU A 439 71.75 -23.44 8.27
CA GLU A 439 71.78 -24.23 9.51
C GLU A 439 71.35 -23.34 10.69
N VAL A 440 70.31 -23.76 11.41
CA VAL A 440 69.71 -23.01 12.53
C VAL A 440 69.43 -23.92 13.71
N ASP A 441 69.31 -23.34 14.90
CA ASP A 441 68.80 -24.07 16.06
C ASP A 441 67.32 -24.42 15.86
N PHE A 442 66.94 -25.65 16.17
CA PHE A 442 65.57 -26.12 15.93
C PHE A 442 64.56 -25.33 16.78
N ALA A 443 63.69 -24.58 16.11
CA ALA A 443 62.62 -23.79 16.72
C ALA A 443 61.24 -24.38 16.33
N PRO A 444 60.60 -25.21 17.19
CA PRO A 444 59.34 -25.88 16.88
C PRO A 444 58.17 -24.91 16.60
N LYS A 445 58.30 -23.66 17.04
CA LYS A 445 57.36 -22.57 16.76
C LYS A 445 57.26 -22.32 15.25
N TYR A 446 58.39 -22.24 14.56
CA TYR A 446 58.48 -21.81 13.16
C TYR A 446 58.65 -22.98 12.19
N PHE A 447 59.26 -24.08 12.64
CA PHE A 447 59.63 -25.18 11.76
C PHE A 447 59.04 -26.52 12.22
N GLN A 448 58.76 -27.37 11.24
CA GLN A 448 58.41 -28.76 11.39
C GLN A 448 59.54 -29.61 10.82
N ALA A 449 59.98 -30.58 11.62
CA ALA A 449 61.01 -31.52 11.21
C ALA A 449 60.46 -32.59 10.25
N VAL A 450 61.24 -32.91 9.21
CA VAL A 450 60.98 -34.01 8.29
C VAL A 450 61.91 -35.17 8.68
N GLY A 451 61.45 -36.06 9.56
CA GLY A 451 62.21 -37.22 10.07
C GLY A 451 62.51 -37.17 11.58
N GLU A 452 63.31 -38.11 12.08
CA GLU A 452 63.76 -38.12 13.48
C GLU A 452 64.89 -37.11 13.69
N VAL A 453 64.62 -36.03 14.43
CA VAL A 453 65.61 -35.01 14.76
C VAL A 453 66.24 -35.33 16.11
N ALA A 454 67.44 -35.91 16.07
CA ALA A 454 68.27 -36.14 17.26
C ALA A 454 69.21 -34.95 17.57
N ARG A 455 69.20 -33.87 16.77
CA ARG A 455 70.19 -32.78 16.79
C ARG A 455 69.57 -31.43 17.15
N GLN A 456 70.33 -30.60 17.87
CA GLN A 456 69.96 -29.23 18.21
C GLN A 456 69.99 -28.28 17.00
N LYS A 457 70.82 -28.60 15.99
CA LYS A 457 70.94 -27.87 14.73
C LYS A 457 70.31 -28.64 13.58
N VAL A 458 69.54 -27.93 12.76
CA VAL A 458 68.80 -28.44 11.61
C VAL A 458 68.98 -27.52 10.41
N VAL A 459 68.80 -28.06 9.20
CA VAL A 459 68.92 -27.30 7.95
C VAL A 459 67.53 -26.96 7.42
N ILE A 460 67.31 -25.70 7.06
CA ILE A 460 66.03 -25.25 6.48
C ILE A 460 65.89 -25.76 5.05
N ARG A 461 64.83 -26.55 4.80
CA ARG A 461 64.41 -27.01 3.46
C ARG A 461 63.33 -26.13 2.87
N GLN A 462 62.43 -25.64 3.70
CA GLN A 462 61.38 -24.72 3.33
C GLN A 462 61.27 -23.62 4.39
N PRO A 463 61.32 -22.33 4.02
CA PRO A 463 61.08 -21.22 4.94
C PRO A 463 59.69 -21.30 5.55
N ALA A 464 59.54 -20.78 6.76
CA ALA A 464 58.23 -20.56 7.34
C ALA A 464 57.56 -19.32 6.74
N VAL A 465 56.24 -19.28 6.69
CA VAL A 465 55.48 -18.08 6.35
C VAL A 465 54.99 -17.45 7.64
N VAL A 466 55.41 -16.21 7.89
CA VAL A 466 55.10 -15.47 9.11
C VAL A 466 54.41 -14.16 8.79
N ARG A 467 53.55 -13.70 9.70
CA ARG A 467 53.03 -12.34 9.68
C ARG A 467 54.02 -11.40 10.35
N ILE A 468 54.50 -10.39 9.64
CA ILE A 468 55.39 -9.37 10.15
C ILE A 468 54.60 -8.36 10.99
N ARG A 469 55.10 -8.09 12.18
CA ARG A 469 54.56 -7.08 13.10
C ARG A 469 54.97 -5.67 12.64
N LYS A 470 54.30 -4.64 13.17
CA LYS A 470 54.60 -3.23 12.85
C LYS A 470 56.05 -2.81 13.18
N ASP A 471 56.71 -3.54 14.07
CA ASP A 471 58.12 -3.36 14.45
C ASP A 471 59.11 -4.12 13.54
N GLY A 472 58.61 -4.79 12.49
CA GLY A 472 59.41 -5.57 11.56
C GLY A 472 59.74 -6.99 12.03
N THR A 473 59.31 -7.40 13.23
CA THR A 473 59.62 -8.72 13.77
C THR A 473 58.66 -9.82 13.29
N ALA A 474 59.15 -11.06 13.23
CA ALA A 474 58.36 -12.23 12.88
C ALA A 474 57.31 -12.54 13.98
N GLY A 475 56.05 -12.26 13.67
CA GLY A 475 54.91 -12.49 14.54
C GLY A 475 54.36 -13.91 14.43
N ASP A 476 53.10 -14.00 14.03
CA ASP A 476 52.36 -15.28 14.00
C ASP A 476 52.77 -16.13 12.81
N VAL A 477 52.83 -17.44 13.02
CA VAL A 477 53.18 -18.41 11.99
C VAL A 477 51.92 -18.79 11.23
N VAL A 478 51.87 -18.42 9.96
CA VAL A 478 50.79 -18.75 9.03
C VAL A 478 50.96 -20.17 8.51
N LEU A 479 52.19 -20.52 8.12
CA LEU A 479 52.60 -21.85 7.69
C LEU A 479 53.99 -22.15 8.27
N LYS A 480 54.16 -23.32 8.88
CA LYS A 480 55.48 -23.76 9.37
C LYS A 480 56.39 -24.09 8.20
N GLY A 481 57.66 -23.73 8.33
CA GLY A 481 58.70 -24.17 7.41
C GLY A 481 59.07 -25.64 7.67
N LEU A 482 59.83 -26.23 6.75
CA LEU A 482 60.34 -27.59 6.86
C LEU A 482 61.84 -27.58 7.11
N VAL A 483 62.30 -28.43 8.02
CA VAL A 483 63.72 -28.60 8.39
C VAL A 483 64.09 -30.08 8.43
N GLU A 484 65.36 -30.38 8.18
CA GLU A 484 65.96 -31.74 8.23
C GLU A 484 67.21 -31.79 9.12
#